data_AF-A0A660XZK4-F1
#
_entry.id   AF-A0A660XZK4-F1
#
_cell.length_a   1.000
_cell.length_b   1.000
_cell.length_c   1.000
_cell.angle_alpha   90.00
_cell.angle_beta   90.00
_cell.angle_gamma   90.00
#
_symmetry.space_group_name_H-M   'P 1'
#
loop_
_entity.id
_entity.type
_entity.pdbx_description
1 polymer ?
#
loop_
_entity_poly.entity_id
_entity_poly.type
_entity_poly.pdbx_seq_one_letter_code
_entity_poly.pdbx_strand_id
1 'polypeptide(L)'
;SVTERATIANMGAELGATTSVFPSDERTRAFLEAQGRGDAWRPLKAEEEAEYSDEVRIDLGELQPLVARPHSPDDVVPVRELEGLRIDQVAIGSCTNSSYQNLKAGAAVLRGRRVGCDLAINPGSRQVLYMLAREGDLADIISSGARLLEPACGPCIGMGYAPPSGGVSLRSYNRNFRGRCGTPSAEVYLANPLTCAVSALRGALTDPRGSGMVLHWPEEPKKFPSDVVIFLPPSEDPESVKVMRGPNIRPVPLGKPLEGTIRGEVLLKLGDDVSTDDILPAGAYVLPLRSNVQEISKFTFSRIDPSFPERARNAGGFVVAGRNYGQGSSREHAAIAPMFLGVRAVIAKSFARIHRSNLINWGILPLEFERDEDYEAVGQGDALELREVLKGIEKGQIQAVLADGRHLRLRARLTERERKLLRAGGLLAYAKEKLT
;
A
#
# COMPACT_ATOMS: atom_id res chain seq x y z
N SER A 1 -1.04 17.36 -16.48
CA SER A 1 -2.28 16.73 -16.99
C SER A 1 -3.07 16.13 -15.82
N VAL A 2 -4.24 15.53 -16.05
CA VAL A 2 -4.98 14.82 -14.99
C VAL A 2 -4.20 13.59 -14.51
N THR A 3 -3.50 12.90 -15.42
CA THR A 3 -2.75 11.70 -15.07
C THR A 3 -1.52 12.02 -14.22
N GLU A 4 -0.83 13.13 -14.45
CA GLU A 4 0.25 13.61 -13.58
C GLU A 4 -0.25 14.01 -12.17
N ARG A 5 -1.43 14.65 -12.08
CA ARG A 5 -2.08 14.92 -10.78
C ARG A 5 -2.42 13.63 -10.04
N ALA A 6 -2.88 12.62 -10.76
CA ALA A 6 -3.18 11.31 -10.19
C ALA A 6 -1.91 10.62 -9.66
N THR A 7 -0.76 10.77 -10.32
CA THR A 7 0.55 10.30 -9.81
C THR A 7 0.89 10.94 -8.47
N ILE A 8 0.77 12.27 -8.36
CA ILE A 8 1.04 12.99 -7.10
C ILE A 8 0.06 12.54 -6.01
N ALA A 9 -1.24 12.51 -6.33
CA ALA A 9 -2.26 12.12 -5.37
C ALA A 9 -2.14 10.65 -4.93
N ASN A 10 -1.66 9.77 -5.81
CA ASN A 10 -1.38 8.38 -5.49
C ASN A 10 -0.29 8.26 -4.43
N MET A 11 0.82 8.99 -4.60
CA MET A 11 1.96 8.95 -3.67
C MET A 11 1.72 9.68 -2.35
N GLY A 12 0.62 10.45 -2.24
CA GLY A 12 0.19 11.00 -0.95
C GLY A 12 -0.11 9.93 0.10
N ALA A 13 -0.42 8.70 -0.32
CA ALA A 13 -0.64 7.57 0.60
C ALA A 13 0.64 7.19 1.38
N GLU A 14 1.81 7.39 0.79
CA GLU A 14 3.11 7.06 1.36
C GLU A 14 3.54 8.08 2.42
N LEU A 15 3.05 9.33 2.31
CA LEU A 15 3.18 10.37 3.35
C LEU A 15 2.19 10.18 4.52
N GLY A 16 1.38 9.12 4.50
CA GLY A 16 0.34 8.87 5.50
C GLY A 16 -0.88 9.78 5.39
N ALA A 17 -1.03 10.54 4.29
CA ALA A 17 -2.19 11.39 4.07
C ALA A 17 -3.48 10.56 4.00
N THR A 18 -4.60 11.13 4.46
CA THR A 18 -5.91 10.46 4.31
C THR A 18 -6.29 10.33 2.84
N THR A 19 -6.04 11.38 2.07
CA THR A 19 -6.16 11.46 0.62
C THR A 19 -5.43 12.71 0.14
N SER A 20 -5.30 12.87 -1.17
CA SER A 20 -4.77 14.06 -1.83
C SER A 20 -5.70 14.40 -2.98
N VAL A 21 -6.04 15.68 -3.13
CA VAL A 21 -7.02 16.14 -4.12
C VAL A 21 -6.47 17.33 -4.89
N PHE A 22 -6.84 17.40 -6.16
CA PHE A 22 -6.62 18.56 -7.01
C PHE A 22 -7.98 19.15 -7.41
N PRO A 23 -8.08 20.48 -7.61
CA PRO A 23 -9.28 21.11 -8.13
C PRO A 23 -9.75 20.48 -9.45
N SER A 24 -11.08 20.47 -9.64
CA SER A 24 -11.71 20.13 -10.91
C SER A 24 -11.77 21.38 -11.79
N ASP A 25 -10.81 21.49 -12.70
CA ASP A 25 -10.59 22.64 -13.60
C ASP A 25 -10.70 22.23 -15.09
N GLU A 26 -10.31 23.11 -16.01
CA GLU A 26 -10.35 22.84 -17.45
C GLU A 26 -9.49 21.64 -17.89
N ARG A 27 -8.44 21.27 -17.13
CA ARG A 27 -7.68 20.04 -17.42
C ARG A 27 -8.51 18.80 -17.10
N THR A 28 -9.27 18.83 -16.00
CA THR A 28 -10.21 17.74 -15.68
C THR A 28 -11.37 17.67 -16.67
N ARG A 29 -11.87 18.81 -17.14
CA ARG A 29 -12.88 18.88 -18.20
C ARG A 29 -12.39 18.22 -19.49
N ALA A 30 -11.23 18.63 -19.99
CA ALA A 30 -10.65 18.10 -21.22
C ALA A 30 -10.42 16.58 -21.13
N PHE A 31 -9.96 16.08 -19.98
CA PHE A 31 -9.80 14.65 -19.75
C PHE A 31 -11.14 13.90 -19.74
N LEU A 32 -12.17 14.44 -19.08
CA LEU A 32 -13.50 13.84 -19.06
C LEU A 32 -14.15 13.85 -20.46
N GLU A 33 -14.02 14.94 -21.21
CA GLU A 33 -14.45 15.03 -22.61
C GLU A 33 -13.74 13.98 -23.48
N ALA A 34 -12.42 13.81 -23.33
CA ALA A 34 -11.66 12.78 -24.04
C ALA A 34 -12.11 11.35 -23.68
N GLN A 35 -12.62 11.14 -22.47
CA GLN A 35 -13.20 9.87 -22.01
C GLN A 35 -14.70 9.72 -22.39
N GLY A 36 -15.29 10.68 -23.11
CA GLY A 36 -16.70 10.67 -23.47
C GLY A 36 -17.65 10.94 -22.30
N ARG A 37 -17.18 11.67 -21.28
CA ARG A 37 -17.88 11.98 -20.03
C ARG A 37 -17.91 13.49 -19.71
N GLY A 38 -17.83 14.34 -20.73
CA GLY A 38 -17.76 15.80 -20.55
C GLY A 38 -18.98 16.38 -19.81
N ASP A 39 -20.15 15.78 -20.01
CA ASP A 39 -21.42 16.05 -19.33
C ASP A 39 -21.38 15.78 -17.82
N ALA A 40 -20.48 14.92 -17.34
CA ALA A 40 -20.25 14.68 -15.92
C ALA A 40 -19.31 15.70 -15.25
N TRP A 41 -18.62 16.54 -16.03
CA TRP A 41 -17.69 17.51 -15.46
C TRP A 41 -18.40 18.58 -14.64
N ARG A 42 -17.83 18.92 -13.49
CA ARG A 42 -18.25 20.03 -12.64
C ARG A 42 -17.01 20.77 -12.16
N PRO A 43 -16.94 22.11 -12.26
CA PRO A 43 -15.84 22.86 -11.68
C PRO A 43 -15.89 22.76 -10.16
N LEU A 44 -14.75 22.48 -9.54
CA LEU A 44 -14.61 22.41 -8.08
C LEU A 44 -13.27 23.06 -7.71
N LYS A 45 -13.33 24.10 -6.90
CA LYS A 45 -12.15 24.80 -6.37
C LYS A 45 -12.36 25.09 -4.90
N ALA A 46 -11.26 25.27 -4.17
CA ALA A 46 -11.31 25.83 -2.83
C ALA A 46 -11.85 27.27 -2.89
N GLU A 47 -12.49 27.70 -1.81
CA GLU A 47 -12.87 29.10 -1.60
C GLU A 47 -11.61 29.96 -1.39
N GLU A 48 -11.70 31.25 -1.69
CA GLU A 48 -10.55 32.17 -1.56
C GLU A 48 -10.11 32.34 -0.09
N GLU A 49 -11.06 32.25 0.83
CA GLU A 49 -10.86 32.35 2.28
C GLU A 49 -10.61 30.99 2.96
N ALA A 50 -10.40 29.92 2.17
CA ALA A 50 -10.16 28.59 2.73
C ALA A 50 -8.86 28.56 3.53
N GLU A 51 -8.95 28.24 4.82
CA GLU A 51 -7.80 28.09 5.70
C GLU A 51 -7.23 26.67 5.64
N TYR A 52 -5.92 26.56 5.47
CA TYR A 52 -5.19 25.30 5.59
C TYR A 52 -4.46 25.26 6.93
N SER A 53 -4.49 24.11 7.61
CA SER A 53 -3.79 23.94 8.88
C SER A 53 -2.26 24.02 8.75
N ASP A 54 -1.74 23.78 7.54
CA ASP A 54 -0.34 23.94 7.18
C ASP A 54 -0.21 24.19 5.67
N GLU A 55 0.86 24.86 5.24
CA GLU A 55 1.11 25.19 3.84
C GLU A 55 2.55 24.83 3.44
N VAL A 56 2.68 24.01 2.40
CA VAL A 56 3.97 23.66 1.79
C VAL A 56 4.01 24.21 0.36
N ARG A 57 5.00 25.07 0.09
CA ARG A 57 5.20 25.67 -1.24
C ARG A 57 6.32 24.95 -1.99
N ILE A 58 6.01 24.47 -3.19
CA ILE A 58 6.97 23.79 -4.08
C ILE A 58 7.10 24.60 -5.37
N ASP A 59 8.31 25.07 -5.68
CA ASP A 59 8.61 25.66 -6.98
C ASP A 59 8.94 24.58 -8.00
N LEU A 60 8.09 24.42 -9.01
CA LEU A 60 8.27 23.43 -10.07
C LEU A 60 9.43 23.78 -11.02
N GLY A 61 9.85 25.04 -11.08
CA GLY A 61 10.98 25.50 -11.91
C GLY A 61 12.34 25.09 -11.35
N GLU A 62 12.43 24.87 -10.04
CA GLU A 62 13.65 24.41 -9.36
C GLU A 62 13.71 22.88 -9.24
N LEU A 63 12.61 22.19 -9.53
CA LEU A 63 12.53 20.74 -9.39
C LEU A 63 13.46 20.04 -10.40
N GLN A 64 14.20 19.06 -9.90
CA GLN A 64 15.09 18.21 -10.69
C GLN A 64 14.67 16.74 -10.61
N PRO A 65 15.18 15.85 -11.47
CA PRO A 65 14.97 14.42 -11.33
C PRO A 65 15.47 13.92 -9.96
N LEU A 66 14.57 13.28 -9.22
CA LEU A 66 14.81 12.67 -7.92
C LEU A 66 14.70 11.14 -7.99
N VAL A 67 15.31 10.46 -7.02
CA VAL A 67 15.22 9.02 -6.81
C VAL A 67 15.07 8.70 -5.32
N ALA A 68 14.12 7.84 -4.96
CA ALA A 68 13.99 7.31 -3.61
C ALA A 68 14.86 6.07 -3.44
N ARG A 69 15.68 6.04 -2.38
CA ARG A 69 16.61 4.96 -2.05
C ARG A 69 15.92 3.84 -1.27
N PRO A 70 16.41 2.60 -1.34
CA PRO A 70 15.91 1.52 -0.50
C PRO A 70 16.15 1.85 0.98
N HIS A 71 15.28 1.48 1.91
CA HIS A 71 13.99 0.79 1.75
C HIS A 71 12.81 1.68 2.15
N SER A 72 12.93 2.99 1.91
CA SER A 72 11.89 3.97 2.24
C SER A 72 11.55 4.85 1.03
N PRO A 73 10.25 5.05 0.71
CA PRO A 73 9.86 6.00 -0.33
C PRO A 73 10.22 7.46 0.03
N ASP A 74 10.45 7.74 1.32
CA ASP A 74 10.79 9.08 1.83
C ASP A 74 12.29 9.40 1.76
N ASP A 75 13.13 8.38 1.53
CA ASP A 75 14.58 8.57 1.44
C ASP A 75 14.99 9.04 0.05
N VAL A 76 14.73 10.32 -0.24
CA VAL A 76 14.84 10.90 -1.59
C VAL A 76 16.13 11.71 -1.76
N VAL A 77 16.84 11.46 -2.86
CA VAL A 77 18.01 12.24 -3.29
C VAL A 77 17.91 12.63 -4.77
N PRO A 78 18.58 13.70 -5.22
CA PRO A 78 18.77 13.98 -6.64
C PRO A 78 19.41 12.80 -7.39
N VAL A 79 18.92 12.50 -8.60
CA VAL A 79 19.46 11.39 -9.43
C VAL A 79 20.97 11.53 -9.64
N ARG A 80 21.45 12.76 -9.86
CA ARG A 80 22.86 13.10 -10.06
C ARG A 80 23.80 12.66 -8.92
N GLU A 81 23.30 12.48 -7.69
CA GLU A 81 24.12 12.03 -6.56
C GLU A 81 24.45 10.53 -6.63
N LEU A 82 23.65 9.78 -7.39
CA LEU A 82 23.78 8.34 -7.57
C LEU A 82 24.05 7.99 -9.05
N GLU A 83 24.49 8.96 -9.85
CA GLU A 83 24.79 8.80 -11.27
C GLU A 83 25.81 7.66 -11.48
N GLY A 84 25.53 6.76 -12.41
CA GLY A 84 26.39 5.62 -12.71
C GLY A 84 26.19 4.40 -11.80
N LEU A 85 25.29 4.44 -10.82
CA LEU A 85 24.88 3.26 -10.06
C LEU A 85 24.40 2.17 -11.02
N ARG A 86 25.08 1.02 -11.05
CA ARG A 86 24.71 -0.10 -11.94
C ARG A 86 23.29 -0.57 -11.63
N ILE A 87 22.48 -0.76 -12.68
CA ILE A 87 21.10 -1.24 -12.57
C ILE A 87 21.00 -2.62 -13.20
N ASP A 88 20.51 -3.59 -12.44
CA ASP A 88 20.29 -4.96 -12.94
C ASP A 88 18.91 -5.10 -13.58
N GLN A 89 17.90 -4.43 -13.02
CA GLN A 89 16.51 -4.51 -13.46
C GLN A 89 15.82 -3.15 -13.45
N VAL A 90 15.03 -2.86 -14.48
CA VAL A 90 14.11 -1.72 -14.53
C VAL A 90 12.67 -2.22 -14.71
N ALA A 91 11.72 -1.60 -13.99
CA ALA A 91 10.28 -1.83 -14.22
C ALA A 91 9.53 -0.50 -14.29
N ILE A 92 8.94 -0.21 -15.46
CA ILE A 92 8.20 1.03 -15.73
C ILE A 92 6.71 0.74 -15.75
N GLY A 93 5.91 1.54 -15.06
CA GLY A 93 4.45 1.48 -15.11
C GLY A 93 3.80 1.47 -13.72
N SER A 94 3.01 0.43 -13.43
CA SER A 94 2.08 0.32 -12.28
C SER A 94 0.97 1.36 -12.30
N CYS A 95 0.00 1.27 -11.38
CA CYS A 95 -1.08 2.26 -11.29
C CYS A 95 -0.57 3.70 -11.10
N THR A 96 0.63 3.90 -10.55
CA THR A 96 1.20 5.23 -10.28
C THR A 96 1.67 5.95 -11.54
N ASN A 97 2.33 5.25 -12.48
CA ASN A 97 3.03 5.87 -13.62
C ASN A 97 2.84 5.11 -14.95
N SER A 98 1.63 4.67 -15.24
CA SER A 98 1.30 3.92 -16.47
C SER A 98 0.22 4.56 -17.33
N SER A 99 0.05 5.87 -17.20
CA SER A 99 -0.79 6.63 -18.13
C SER A 99 -0.26 6.52 -19.56
N TYR A 100 -1.13 6.82 -20.53
CA TYR A 100 -0.73 6.87 -21.93
C TYR A 100 0.50 7.75 -22.15
N GLN A 101 0.53 8.95 -21.58
CA GLN A 101 1.68 9.85 -21.73
C GLN A 101 2.98 9.23 -21.18
N ASN A 102 2.94 8.66 -19.98
CA ASN A 102 4.10 8.05 -19.34
C ASN A 102 4.69 6.90 -20.17
N LEU A 103 3.84 5.96 -20.59
CA LEU A 103 4.31 4.78 -21.32
C LEU A 103 4.74 5.12 -22.75
N LYS A 104 4.05 6.06 -23.41
CA LYS A 104 4.42 6.51 -24.74
C LYS A 104 5.72 7.32 -24.73
N ALA A 105 5.94 8.15 -23.71
CA ALA A 105 7.22 8.84 -23.54
C ALA A 105 8.36 7.82 -23.35
N GLY A 106 8.13 6.79 -22.53
CA GLY A 106 9.06 5.66 -22.39
C GLY A 106 9.34 4.94 -23.71
N ALA A 107 8.30 4.59 -24.47
CA ALA A 107 8.44 3.95 -25.78
C ALA A 107 9.25 4.81 -26.78
N ALA A 108 9.01 6.12 -26.79
CA ALA A 108 9.79 7.06 -27.60
C ALA A 108 11.28 7.10 -27.21
N VAL A 109 11.58 6.98 -25.91
CA VAL A 109 12.95 6.82 -25.40
C VAL A 109 13.54 5.46 -25.81
N LEU A 110 12.75 4.40 -25.96
CA LEU A 110 13.26 3.08 -26.36
C LEU A 110 13.42 2.90 -27.88
N ARG A 111 12.70 3.67 -28.69
CA ARG A 111 12.66 3.54 -30.16
C ARG A 111 14.06 3.44 -30.80
N GLY A 112 14.26 2.35 -31.55
CA GLY A 112 15.48 2.09 -32.31
C GLY A 112 16.73 1.81 -31.46
N ARG A 113 16.57 1.57 -30.16
CA ARG A 113 17.67 1.33 -29.21
C ARG A 113 17.47 0.00 -28.48
N ARG A 114 18.55 -0.58 -27.96
CA ARG A 114 18.50 -1.79 -27.13
C ARG A 114 18.76 -1.44 -25.66
N VAL A 115 18.06 -2.10 -24.76
CA VAL A 115 18.27 -1.94 -23.31
C VAL A 115 19.63 -2.52 -22.89
N GLY A 116 20.26 -1.85 -21.92
CA GLY A 116 21.51 -2.26 -21.29
C GLY A 116 21.32 -3.11 -20.02
N CYS A 117 20.10 -3.21 -19.51
CA CYS A 117 19.71 -4.09 -18.40
C CYS A 117 18.29 -4.66 -18.59
N ASP A 118 17.84 -5.51 -17.67
CA ASP A 118 16.54 -6.19 -17.78
C ASP A 118 15.37 -5.21 -17.60
N LEU A 119 14.62 -4.90 -18.66
CA LEU A 119 13.51 -3.94 -18.63
C LEU A 119 12.15 -4.63 -18.79
N ALA A 120 11.20 -4.26 -17.93
CA ALA A 120 9.78 -4.54 -18.13
C ALA A 120 8.93 -3.27 -18.20
N ILE A 121 7.91 -3.31 -19.05
CA ILE A 121 6.84 -2.31 -19.13
C ILE A 121 5.54 -2.93 -18.61
N ASN A 122 4.93 -2.32 -17.61
CA ASN A 122 3.72 -2.76 -16.93
C ASN A 122 2.57 -1.75 -17.13
N PRO A 123 1.72 -1.95 -18.14
CA PRO A 123 0.58 -1.06 -18.39
C PRO A 123 -0.42 -1.06 -17.23
N GLY A 124 -1.07 0.07 -16.96
CA GLY A 124 -2.07 0.18 -15.88
C GLY A 124 -3.47 -0.22 -16.31
N SER A 125 -3.73 -0.24 -17.61
CA SER A 125 -5.02 -0.63 -18.17
C SER A 125 -4.86 -1.20 -19.56
N ARG A 126 -5.83 -2.04 -19.93
CA ARG A 126 -5.99 -2.53 -21.29
C ARG A 126 -6.28 -1.42 -22.29
N GLN A 127 -7.00 -0.36 -21.88
CA GLN A 127 -7.25 0.83 -22.71
C GLN A 127 -5.92 1.47 -23.16
N VAL A 128 -5.00 1.73 -22.22
CA VAL A 128 -3.68 2.31 -22.55
C VAL A 128 -2.87 1.33 -23.40
N LEU A 129 -2.85 0.05 -23.04
CA LEU A 129 -2.15 -0.99 -23.82
C LEU A 129 -2.64 -1.03 -25.27
N TYR A 130 -3.95 -0.96 -25.49
CA TYR A 130 -4.57 -0.94 -26.81
C TYR A 130 -4.17 0.31 -27.62
N MET A 131 -4.09 1.48 -26.98
CA MET A 131 -3.64 2.71 -27.63
C MET A 131 -2.19 2.60 -28.10
N LEU A 132 -1.28 2.15 -27.22
CA LEU A 132 0.12 1.91 -27.58
C LEU A 132 0.26 0.88 -28.73
N ALA A 133 -0.60 -0.15 -28.73
CA ALA A 133 -0.59 -1.16 -29.79
C ALA A 133 -0.97 -0.55 -31.15
N ARG A 134 -2.03 0.25 -31.19
CA ARG A 134 -2.53 0.89 -32.42
C ARG A 134 -1.53 1.86 -33.03
N GLU A 135 -0.71 2.48 -32.21
CA GLU A 135 0.22 3.54 -32.63
C GLU A 135 1.64 3.01 -32.89
N GLY A 136 1.85 1.69 -32.74
CA GLY A 136 3.13 1.04 -32.99
C GLY A 136 4.13 1.13 -31.83
N ASP A 137 3.80 1.81 -30.74
CA ASP A 137 4.68 1.99 -29.58
C ASP A 137 5.06 0.64 -28.92
N LEU A 138 4.19 -0.37 -29.01
CA LEU A 138 4.53 -1.72 -28.52
C LEU A 138 5.65 -2.37 -29.33
N ALA A 139 5.74 -2.10 -30.63
CA ALA A 139 6.83 -2.61 -31.46
C ALA A 139 8.17 -1.97 -31.04
N ASP A 140 8.17 -0.67 -30.71
CA ASP A 140 9.34 0.02 -30.15
C ASP A 140 9.77 -0.60 -28.80
N ILE A 141 8.81 -0.89 -27.91
CA ILE A 141 9.07 -1.54 -26.62
C ILE A 141 9.65 -2.95 -26.80
N ILE A 142 9.02 -3.78 -27.64
CA ILE A 142 9.46 -5.18 -27.83
C ILE A 142 10.83 -5.22 -28.52
N SER A 143 11.02 -4.41 -29.56
CA SER A 143 12.28 -4.37 -30.31
C SER A 143 13.46 -3.83 -29.50
N SER A 144 13.19 -3.06 -28.43
CA SER A 144 14.26 -2.64 -27.51
C SER A 144 14.78 -3.76 -26.61
N GLY A 145 14.11 -4.92 -26.59
CA GLY A 145 14.39 -6.03 -25.68
C GLY A 145 13.62 -5.96 -24.36
N ALA A 146 12.67 -5.03 -24.23
CA ALA A 146 11.83 -4.93 -23.03
C ALA A 146 10.74 -6.01 -23.01
N ARG A 147 10.40 -6.49 -21.81
CA ARG A 147 9.29 -7.42 -21.59
C ARG A 147 8.00 -6.64 -21.35
N LEU A 148 6.96 -6.93 -22.13
CA LEU A 148 5.64 -6.40 -21.88
C LEU A 148 4.92 -7.28 -20.84
N LEU A 149 4.46 -6.67 -19.74
CA LEU A 149 3.68 -7.35 -18.72
C LEU A 149 2.17 -7.14 -18.93
N GLU A 150 1.38 -8.01 -18.31
CA GLU A 150 -0.08 -7.88 -18.26
C GLU A 150 -0.50 -6.57 -17.56
N PRO A 151 -1.63 -5.95 -17.95
CA PRO A 151 -2.28 -4.87 -17.21
C PRO A 151 -2.79 -5.28 -15.82
N ALA A 152 -1.86 -5.52 -14.89
CA ALA A 152 -2.10 -5.93 -13.52
C ALA A 152 -1.03 -5.31 -12.60
N CYS A 153 -1.19 -5.42 -11.27
CA CYS A 153 -0.20 -4.89 -10.32
C CYS A 153 1.19 -5.55 -10.46
N GLY A 154 1.21 -6.85 -10.77
CA GLY A 154 2.42 -7.64 -11.03
C GLY A 154 3.60 -7.32 -10.08
N PRO A 155 4.74 -6.84 -10.59
CA PRO A 155 5.97 -6.73 -9.80
C PRO A 155 5.88 -5.69 -8.67
N CYS A 156 4.92 -4.76 -8.74
CA CYS A 156 4.68 -3.73 -7.71
C CYS A 156 4.32 -4.33 -6.34
N ILE A 157 3.72 -5.52 -6.35
CA ILE A 157 3.32 -6.25 -5.13
C ILE A 157 4.08 -7.58 -4.97
N GLY A 158 5.16 -7.75 -5.72
CA GLY A 158 5.98 -8.97 -5.71
C GLY A 158 5.35 -10.16 -6.44
N MET A 159 4.50 -9.91 -7.43
CA MET A 159 3.89 -10.94 -8.29
C MET A 159 4.61 -11.01 -9.63
N GLY A 160 5.55 -11.95 -9.77
CA GLY A 160 6.37 -12.10 -10.97
C GLY A 160 7.41 -10.99 -11.13
N TYR A 161 8.31 -11.17 -12.12
CA TYR A 161 9.40 -10.24 -12.43
C TYR A 161 10.18 -9.77 -11.18
N ALA A 162 10.49 -10.72 -10.29
CA ALA A 162 11.28 -10.44 -9.11
C ALA A 162 12.71 -10.03 -9.50
N PRO A 163 13.34 -9.08 -8.81
CA PRO A 163 14.73 -8.70 -9.07
C PRO A 163 15.71 -9.79 -8.61
N PRO A 164 16.93 -9.85 -9.17
CA PRO A 164 17.94 -10.78 -8.72
C PRO A 164 18.32 -10.54 -7.25
N SER A 165 18.76 -11.60 -6.57
CA SER A 165 19.23 -11.52 -5.18
C SER A 165 20.42 -10.57 -5.06
N GLY A 166 20.34 -9.60 -4.16
CA GLY A 166 21.37 -8.55 -4.00
C GLY A 166 21.45 -7.57 -5.17
N GLY A 167 20.52 -7.61 -6.12
CA GLY A 167 20.53 -6.74 -7.29
C GLY A 167 19.80 -5.42 -7.07
N VAL A 168 20.17 -4.45 -7.91
CA VAL A 168 19.58 -3.10 -7.93
C VAL A 168 18.43 -3.06 -8.93
N SER A 169 17.25 -2.69 -8.45
CA SER A 169 16.04 -2.55 -9.26
C SER A 169 15.52 -1.12 -9.23
N LEU A 170 15.47 -0.46 -10.39
CA LEU A 170 14.89 0.87 -10.54
C LEU A 170 13.45 0.77 -11.05
N ARG A 171 12.50 1.43 -10.37
CA ARG A 171 11.07 1.27 -10.70
C ARG A 171 10.34 2.60 -10.72
N SER A 172 9.37 2.76 -11.62
CA SER A 172 8.45 3.89 -11.59
C SER A 172 7.19 3.63 -10.77
N TYR A 173 7.34 2.91 -9.66
CA TYR A 173 6.25 2.53 -8.76
C TYR A 173 6.25 3.45 -7.53
N ASN A 174 5.41 3.15 -6.53
CA ASN A 174 5.26 3.99 -5.34
C ASN A 174 5.91 3.42 -4.06
N ARG A 175 6.34 2.16 -4.02
CA ARG A 175 6.84 1.52 -2.79
C ARG A 175 8.08 0.66 -3.02
N ASN A 176 9.06 0.81 -2.13
CA ASN A 176 10.33 0.08 -2.13
C ASN A 176 10.71 -0.52 -0.76
N PHE A 177 9.71 -0.78 0.11
CA PHE A 177 9.91 -1.49 1.37
C PHE A 177 10.65 -2.83 1.18
N ARG A 178 11.45 -3.21 2.17
CA ARG A 178 12.26 -4.44 2.12
C ARG A 178 11.41 -5.66 1.77
N GLY A 179 11.82 -6.42 0.76
CA GLY A 179 11.11 -7.63 0.31
C GLY A 179 9.72 -7.43 -0.31
N ARG A 180 9.29 -6.19 -0.56
CA ARG A 180 8.01 -5.89 -1.22
C ARG A 180 7.96 -6.42 -2.66
N CYS A 181 9.09 -6.41 -3.36
CA CYS A 181 9.22 -6.81 -4.75
C CYS A 181 9.33 -8.33 -4.99
N GLY A 182 9.25 -9.15 -3.93
CA GLY A 182 9.40 -10.60 -4.00
C GLY A 182 10.80 -11.13 -3.65
N THR A 183 11.84 -10.28 -3.68
CA THR A 183 13.22 -10.65 -3.31
C THR A 183 13.68 -9.81 -2.09
N PRO A 184 13.82 -10.41 -0.89
CA PRO A 184 14.17 -9.67 0.33
C PRO A 184 15.50 -8.92 0.31
N SER A 185 16.50 -9.45 -0.39
CA SER A 185 17.84 -8.88 -0.49
C SER A 185 18.01 -7.85 -1.60
N ALA A 186 16.97 -7.60 -2.42
CA ALA A 186 17.08 -6.66 -3.52
C ALA A 186 16.94 -5.21 -3.07
N GLU A 187 17.69 -4.33 -3.71
CA GLU A 187 17.70 -2.90 -3.47
C GLU A 187 16.80 -2.20 -4.50
N VAL A 188 15.63 -1.75 -4.06
CA VAL A 188 14.63 -1.13 -4.94
C VAL A 188 14.68 0.39 -4.82
N TYR A 189 14.93 1.06 -5.94
CA TYR A 189 14.92 2.51 -6.09
C TYR A 189 13.65 2.94 -6.83
N LEU A 190 13.09 4.10 -6.48
CA LEU A 190 11.91 4.66 -7.15
C LEU A 190 12.27 5.93 -7.91
N ALA A 191 11.89 6.03 -9.19
CA ALA A 191 12.10 7.22 -10.01
C ALA A 191 10.99 7.39 -11.05
N ASN A 192 10.92 8.55 -11.71
CA ASN A 192 9.94 8.75 -12.79
C ASN A 192 10.21 7.82 -14.01
N PRO A 193 9.21 7.60 -14.90
CA PRO A 193 9.37 6.74 -16.08
C PRO A 193 10.49 7.12 -17.04
N LEU A 194 10.78 8.41 -17.22
CA LEU A 194 11.82 8.87 -18.14
C LEU A 194 13.22 8.55 -17.59
N THR A 195 13.46 8.83 -16.31
CA THR A 195 14.69 8.38 -15.62
C THR A 195 14.84 6.87 -15.74
N CYS A 196 13.77 6.11 -15.49
CA CYS A 196 13.80 4.66 -15.63
C CYS A 196 14.14 4.21 -17.07
N ALA A 197 13.51 4.80 -18.08
CA ALA A 197 13.73 4.43 -19.48
C ALA A 197 15.16 4.75 -19.96
N VAL A 198 15.67 5.93 -19.61
CA VAL A 198 17.06 6.32 -19.92
C VAL A 198 18.03 5.38 -19.20
N SER A 199 17.84 5.14 -17.91
CA SER A 199 18.68 4.23 -17.13
C SER A 199 18.65 2.80 -17.65
N ALA A 200 17.49 2.32 -18.13
CA ALA A 200 17.37 0.99 -18.73
C ALA A 200 18.25 0.85 -19.98
N LEU A 201 18.36 1.90 -20.80
CA LEU A 201 19.24 1.91 -21.98
C LEU A 201 20.71 1.97 -21.60
N ARG A 202 21.05 2.71 -20.54
CA ARG A 202 22.44 2.87 -20.08
C ARG A 202 22.93 1.70 -19.23
N GLY A 203 22.04 0.92 -18.63
CA GLY A 203 22.39 -0.11 -17.64
C GLY A 203 22.86 0.45 -16.29
N ALA A 204 22.68 1.75 -16.08
CA ALA A 204 23.08 2.48 -14.88
C ALA A 204 22.09 3.63 -14.61
N LEU A 205 22.01 4.08 -13.36
CA LEU A 205 21.21 5.23 -12.98
C LEU A 205 21.74 6.48 -13.69
N THR A 206 20.84 7.22 -14.34
CA THR A 206 21.22 8.31 -15.25
C THR A 206 20.22 9.44 -15.17
N ASP A 207 20.70 10.66 -14.96
CA ASP A 207 19.88 11.87 -15.05
C ASP A 207 19.42 12.06 -16.51
N PRO A 208 18.10 12.05 -16.78
CA PRO A 208 17.59 12.17 -18.14
C PRO A 208 18.00 13.48 -18.83
N ARG A 209 18.27 14.56 -18.08
CA ARG A 209 18.70 15.87 -18.62
C ARG A 209 20.12 15.84 -19.18
N GLY A 210 21.00 15.00 -18.61
CA GLY A 210 22.39 14.82 -19.05
C GLY A 210 22.56 13.71 -20.09
N SER A 211 21.47 13.04 -20.49
CA SER A 211 21.53 11.81 -21.29
C SER A 211 21.96 11.99 -22.75
N GLY A 212 21.94 13.22 -23.26
CA GLY A 212 22.13 13.54 -24.68
C GLY A 212 20.97 13.06 -25.58
N MET A 213 19.86 12.60 -24.98
CA MET A 213 18.70 12.09 -25.70
C MET A 213 17.64 13.19 -25.82
N VAL A 214 16.96 13.24 -26.97
CA VAL A 214 15.79 14.10 -27.13
C VAL A 214 14.62 13.44 -26.42
N LEU A 215 14.17 14.05 -25.32
CA LEU A 215 13.03 13.58 -24.54
C LEU A 215 11.77 14.28 -25.01
N HIS A 216 10.85 13.50 -25.59
CA HIS A 216 9.57 14.02 -26.05
C HIS A 216 8.47 13.63 -25.06
N TRP A 217 7.78 14.63 -24.51
CA TRP A 217 6.58 14.41 -23.73
C TRP A 217 5.36 14.43 -24.66
N PRO A 218 4.65 13.31 -24.84
CA PRO A 218 3.53 13.23 -25.77
C PRO A 218 2.33 14.04 -25.28
N GLU A 219 1.55 14.57 -26.21
CA GLU A 219 0.25 15.19 -25.90
C GLU A 219 -0.76 14.14 -25.39
N GLU A 220 -1.69 14.57 -24.53
CA GLU A 220 -2.83 13.74 -24.14
C GLU A 220 -3.73 13.46 -25.37
N PRO A 221 -4.30 12.26 -25.49
CA PRO A 221 -5.16 11.92 -26.61
C PRO A 221 -6.47 12.70 -26.52
N LYS A 222 -6.97 13.17 -27.66
CA LYS A 222 -8.27 13.87 -27.74
C LYS A 222 -9.46 12.95 -27.49
N LYS A 223 -9.26 11.63 -27.62
CA LYS A 223 -10.28 10.61 -27.38
C LYS A 223 -9.63 9.33 -26.89
N PHE A 224 -10.13 8.79 -25.79
CA PHE A 224 -9.78 7.46 -25.31
C PHE A 224 -10.76 6.43 -25.89
N PRO A 225 -10.28 5.31 -26.46
CA PRO A 225 -11.15 4.25 -26.93
C PRO A 225 -11.81 3.54 -25.74
N SER A 226 -13.06 3.12 -25.89
CA SER A 226 -13.72 2.30 -24.88
C SER A 226 -13.14 0.89 -24.87
N ASP A 227 -12.88 0.33 -23.70
CA ASP A 227 -12.49 -1.09 -23.50
C ASP A 227 -13.51 -1.81 -22.61
N VAL A 228 -14.78 -1.44 -22.71
CA VAL A 228 -15.85 -2.08 -21.92
C VAL A 228 -16.13 -3.53 -22.32
N VAL A 229 -15.46 -4.05 -23.35
CA VAL A 229 -15.66 -5.39 -23.93
C VAL A 229 -15.47 -6.52 -22.92
N ILE A 230 -14.64 -6.30 -21.88
CA ILE A 230 -14.37 -7.30 -20.83
C ILE A 230 -15.34 -7.22 -19.63
N PHE A 231 -16.22 -6.21 -19.58
CA PHE A 231 -17.12 -6.04 -18.46
C PHE A 231 -18.35 -6.91 -18.65
N LEU A 232 -18.57 -7.81 -17.69
CA LEU A 232 -19.83 -8.50 -17.53
C LEU A 232 -20.75 -7.63 -16.66
N PRO A 233 -21.87 -7.09 -17.17
CA PRO A 233 -22.82 -6.36 -16.33
C PRO A 233 -23.46 -7.30 -15.29
N PRO A 234 -23.98 -6.75 -14.17
CA PRO A 234 -24.78 -7.54 -13.23
C PRO A 234 -25.95 -8.25 -13.94
N SER A 235 -26.31 -9.44 -13.46
CA SER A 235 -27.50 -10.17 -13.92
C SER A 235 -28.77 -9.34 -13.70
N GLU A 236 -29.71 -9.39 -14.64
CA GLU A 236 -31.06 -8.82 -14.46
C GLU A 236 -31.87 -9.58 -13.39
N ASP A 237 -31.48 -10.83 -13.09
CA ASP A 237 -31.99 -11.64 -11.99
C ASP A 237 -30.84 -12.05 -11.06
N PRO A 238 -30.49 -11.24 -10.05
CA PRO A 238 -29.37 -11.51 -9.14
C PRO A 238 -29.57 -12.73 -8.24
N GLU A 239 -30.81 -13.06 -7.88
CA GLU A 239 -31.11 -14.12 -6.91
C GLU A 239 -30.90 -15.53 -7.48
N SER A 240 -31.02 -15.70 -8.81
CA SER A 240 -30.69 -16.97 -9.46
C SER A 240 -29.19 -17.20 -9.68
N VAL A 241 -28.34 -16.19 -9.42
CA VAL A 241 -26.89 -16.32 -9.62
C VAL A 241 -26.27 -17.23 -8.57
N LYS A 242 -25.82 -18.41 -9.02
CA LYS A 242 -25.09 -19.34 -8.16
C LYS A 242 -23.65 -18.87 -7.93
N VAL A 243 -23.34 -18.48 -6.69
CA VAL A 243 -21.97 -18.12 -6.29
C VAL A 243 -21.10 -19.38 -6.12
N MET A 244 -20.20 -19.59 -7.07
CA MET A 244 -19.22 -20.69 -7.02
C MET A 244 -18.09 -20.37 -6.04
N ARG A 245 -17.81 -21.28 -5.10
CA ARG A 245 -16.75 -21.14 -4.10
C ARG A 245 -15.70 -22.23 -4.28
N GLY A 246 -14.47 -21.83 -4.59
CA GLY A 246 -13.32 -22.75 -4.64
C GLY A 246 -12.90 -23.24 -3.24
N PRO A 247 -11.98 -24.22 -3.15
CA PRO A 247 -11.58 -24.81 -1.87
C PRO A 247 -10.93 -23.80 -0.90
N ASN A 248 -10.32 -22.75 -1.43
CA ASN A 248 -9.71 -21.64 -0.67
C ASN A 248 -10.67 -20.47 -0.39
N ILE A 249 -11.97 -20.61 -0.68
CA ILE A 249 -12.97 -19.62 -0.29
C ILE A 249 -13.70 -20.17 0.94
N ARG A 250 -13.28 -19.72 2.12
CA ARG A 250 -13.79 -20.19 3.42
C ARG A 250 -14.69 -19.14 4.07
N PRO A 251 -15.60 -19.55 4.98
CA PRO A 251 -16.34 -18.62 5.81
C PRO A 251 -15.37 -17.69 6.56
N VAL A 252 -15.75 -16.42 6.66
CA VAL A 252 -14.96 -15.42 7.36
C VAL A 252 -15.20 -15.57 8.87
N PRO A 253 -14.16 -15.69 9.70
CA PRO A 253 -14.30 -15.80 11.16
C PRO A 253 -14.82 -14.48 11.74
N LEU A 254 -15.58 -14.58 12.83
CA LEU A 254 -16.02 -13.41 13.60
C LEU A 254 -15.04 -13.15 14.74
N GLY A 255 -14.81 -11.87 15.04
CA GLY A 255 -14.07 -11.48 16.24
C GLY A 255 -14.89 -11.73 17.50
N LYS A 256 -14.22 -11.64 18.66
CA LYS A 256 -14.83 -11.87 19.97
C LYS A 256 -15.13 -10.53 20.66
N PRO A 257 -16.29 -10.38 21.33
CA PRO A 257 -16.59 -9.24 22.18
C PRO A 257 -15.47 -8.91 23.17
N LEU A 258 -15.34 -7.62 23.52
CA LEU A 258 -14.47 -7.20 24.61
C LEU A 258 -14.98 -7.74 25.94
N GLU A 259 -14.06 -8.27 26.73
CA GLU A 259 -14.30 -8.73 28.10
C GLU A 259 -14.03 -7.59 29.10
N GLY A 260 -14.50 -7.74 30.34
CA GLY A 260 -14.22 -6.78 31.42
C GLY A 260 -12.74 -6.71 31.81
N THR A 261 -12.03 -7.84 31.70
CA THR A 261 -10.60 -7.98 31.95
C THR A 261 -10.01 -8.87 30.86
N ILE A 262 -8.88 -8.49 30.28
CA ILE A 262 -8.17 -9.29 29.26
C ILE A 262 -6.78 -9.63 29.80
N ARG A 263 -6.46 -10.93 29.84
CA ARG A 263 -5.15 -11.46 30.28
C ARG A 263 -4.46 -12.16 29.13
N GLY A 264 -3.14 -12.10 29.10
CA GLY A 264 -2.33 -12.78 28.11
C GLY A 264 -0.86 -12.41 28.20
N GLU A 265 -0.08 -12.95 27.27
CA GLU A 265 1.34 -12.67 27.13
C GLU A 265 1.57 -11.65 26.01
N VAL A 266 2.66 -10.89 26.10
CA VAL A 266 3.19 -10.12 24.99
C VAL A 266 3.87 -11.07 24.00
N LEU A 267 3.13 -11.46 22.97
CA LEU A 267 3.53 -12.47 22.00
C LEU A 267 4.68 -12.00 21.11
N LEU A 268 4.73 -10.69 20.82
CA LEU A 268 5.72 -10.06 19.97
C LEU A 268 5.92 -8.60 20.37
N LYS A 269 7.18 -8.17 20.53
CA LYS A 269 7.56 -6.76 20.70
C LYS A 269 8.25 -6.27 19.43
N LEU A 270 7.78 -5.15 18.90
CA LEU A 270 8.20 -4.60 17.61
C LEU A 270 8.67 -3.15 17.75
N GLY A 271 9.57 -2.72 16.87
CA GLY A 271 10.04 -1.34 16.81
C GLY A 271 9.05 -0.38 16.13
N ASP A 272 9.57 0.77 15.73
CA ASP A 272 8.84 1.77 14.95
C ASP A 272 8.65 1.29 13.50
N ASP A 273 7.71 1.91 12.77
CA ASP A 273 7.58 1.82 11.32
C ASP A 273 7.30 0.41 10.77
N VAL A 274 6.72 -0.47 11.59
CA VAL A 274 6.25 -1.79 11.14
C VAL A 274 5.15 -1.63 10.08
N SER A 275 5.41 -2.11 8.87
CA SER A 275 4.46 -2.04 7.77
C SER A 275 3.45 -3.20 7.82
N THR A 276 2.32 -3.04 7.14
CA THR A 276 1.42 -4.17 6.89
C THR A 276 2.05 -5.30 6.07
N ASP A 277 3.15 -5.06 5.33
CA ASP A 277 3.93 -6.11 4.67
C ASP A 277 4.80 -6.90 5.64
N ASP A 278 5.17 -6.30 6.77
CA ASP A 278 5.84 -6.99 7.88
C ASP A 278 4.84 -7.81 8.70
N ILE A 279 3.64 -7.25 8.95
CA ILE A 279 2.56 -7.95 9.66
C ILE A 279 2.02 -9.12 8.84
N LEU A 280 1.72 -8.89 7.56
CA LEU A 280 1.24 -9.95 6.68
C LEU A 280 1.72 -9.72 5.23
N PRO A 281 2.73 -10.47 4.78
CA PRO A 281 3.35 -10.23 3.48
C PRO A 281 2.37 -10.40 2.31
N ALA A 282 2.70 -9.75 1.19
CA ALA A 282 2.06 -10.01 -0.10
C ALA A 282 2.83 -11.11 -0.87
N GLY A 283 2.65 -11.15 -2.18
CA GLY A 283 3.38 -12.05 -3.08
C GLY A 283 2.65 -13.34 -3.41
N ALA A 284 3.29 -14.12 -4.28
CA ALA A 284 2.68 -15.27 -4.97
C ALA A 284 2.16 -16.38 -4.05
N TYR A 285 2.75 -16.54 -2.87
CA TYR A 285 2.35 -17.58 -1.93
C TYR A 285 1.22 -17.15 -0.99
N VAL A 286 1.04 -15.83 -0.77
CA VAL A 286 0.09 -15.32 0.24
C VAL A 286 -1.19 -14.79 -0.41
N LEU A 287 -1.09 -14.13 -1.56
CA LEU A 287 -2.24 -13.55 -2.24
C LEU A 287 -3.32 -14.56 -2.66
N PRO A 288 -2.98 -15.79 -3.11
CA PRO A 288 -3.99 -16.81 -3.40
C PRO A 288 -4.84 -17.24 -2.18
N LEU A 289 -4.41 -16.91 -0.96
CA LEU A 289 -5.05 -17.31 0.29
C LEU A 289 -5.95 -16.22 0.91
N ARG A 290 -6.18 -15.10 0.20
CA ARG A 290 -6.97 -13.95 0.73
C ARG A 290 -8.38 -14.30 1.20
N SER A 291 -8.99 -15.35 0.65
CA SER A 291 -10.32 -15.82 1.04
C SER A 291 -10.28 -16.99 2.04
N ASN A 292 -9.10 -17.34 2.56
CA ASN A 292 -8.88 -18.42 3.53
C ASN A 292 -8.07 -17.91 4.72
N VAL A 293 -8.77 -17.38 5.73
CA VAL A 293 -8.13 -16.75 6.89
C VAL A 293 -7.25 -17.74 7.66
N GLN A 294 -7.66 -19.00 7.76
CA GLN A 294 -6.90 -20.04 8.46
C GLN A 294 -5.53 -20.31 7.81
N GLU A 295 -5.49 -20.30 6.47
CA GLU A 295 -4.26 -20.56 5.73
C GLU A 295 -3.39 -19.31 5.65
N ILE A 296 -3.98 -18.14 5.38
CA ILE A 296 -3.22 -16.90 5.29
C ILE A 296 -2.62 -16.50 6.64
N SER A 297 -3.25 -16.88 7.77
CA SER A 297 -2.75 -16.54 9.10
C SER A 297 -1.40 -17.20 9.42
N LYS A 298 -1.02 -18.26 8.71
CA LYS A 298 0.30 -18.92 8.86
C LYS A 298 1.46 -18.01 8.44
N PHE A 299 1.18 -16.91 7.75
CA PHE A 299 2.18 -15.93 7.30
C PHE A 299 2.26 -14.69 8.19
N THR A 300 1.46 -14.62 9.26
CA THR A 300 1.42 -13.45 10.15
C THR A 300 2.76 -13.27 10.86
N PHE A 301 3.40 -12.10 10.68
CA PHE A 301 4.75 -11.75 11.14
C PHE A 301 5.86 -12.71 10.70
N SER A 302 5.64 -13.56 9.69
CA SER A 302 6.60 -14.62 9.32
C SER A 302 7.94 -14.11 8.80
N ARG A 303 8.02 -12.83 8.42
CA ARG A 303 9.26 -12.16 8.01
C ARG A 303 10.08 -11.62 9.18
N ILE A 304 9.47 -11.47 10.36
CA ILE A 304 10.09 -10.98 11.59
C ILE A 304 10.34 -12.15 12.54
N ASP A 305 9.30 -12.92 12.84
CA ASP A 305 9.35 -14.08 13.73
C ASP A 305 8.50 -15.22 13.13
N PRO A 306 9.13 -16.20 12.46
CA PRO A 306 8.44 -17.34 11.86
C PRO A 306 7.66 -18.21 12.85
N SER A 307 7.98 -18.14 14.15
CA SER A 307 7.31 -18.93 15.19
C SER A 307 6.05 -18.22 15.75
N PHE A 308 5.83 -16.95 15.39
CA PHE A 308 4.70 -16.18 15.88
C PHE A 308 3.34 -16.85 15.63
N PRO A 309 3.01 -17.36 14.41
CA PRO A 309 1.69 -17.91 14.15
C PRO A 309 1.32 -19.08 15.06
N GLU A 310 2.29 -19.95 15.36
CA GLU A 310 2.08 -21.09 16.25
C GLU A 310 1.92 -20.63 17.70
N ARG A 311 2.82 -19.74 18.16
CA ARG A 311 2.77 -19.15 19.51
C ARG A 311 1.44 -18.45 19.78
N ALA A 312 1.02 -17.59 18.86
CA ALA A 312 -0.24 -16.87 18.98
C ALA A 312 -1.43 -17.82 19.03
N ARG A 313 -1.49 -18.82 18.14
CA ARG A 313 -2.59 -19.79 18.11
C ARG A 313 -2.76 -20.56 19.43
N ASN A 314 -1.65 -20.85 20.12
CA ASN A 314 -1.68 -21.63 21.36
C ASN A 314 -2.06 -20.79 22.58
N ALA A 315 -1.57 -19.56 22.68
CA ALA A 315 -1.72 -18.74 23.89
C ALA A 315 -2.75 -17.60 23.76
N GLY A 316 -2.93 -17.06 22.55
CA GLY A 316 -3.48 -15.72 22.36
C GLY A 316 -2.66 -14.65 23.10
N GLY A 317 -3.04 -13.38 22.99
CA GLY A 317 -2.38 -12.33 23.79
C GLY A 317 -2.27 -10.98 23.09
N PHE A 318 -1.12 -10.35 23.27
CA PHE A 318 -0.87 -8.97 22.90
C PHE A 318 0.29 -8.83 21.93
N VAL A 319 0.22 -7.79 21.09
CA VAL A 319 1.37 -7.31 20.32
C VAL A 319 1.74 -5.93 20.85
N VAL A 320 3.03 -5.68 21.06
CA VAL A 320 3.57 -4.37 21.46
C VAL A 320 4.40 -3.80 20.32
N ALA A 321 4.24 -2.52 20.01
CA ALA A 321 4.94 -1.88 18.89
C ALA A 321 5.38 -0.44 19.20
N GLY A 322 6.28 0.08 18.37
CA GLY A 322 6.71 1.46 18.39
C GLY A 322 5.71 2.43 17.74
N ARG A 323 6.23 3.47 17.10
CA ARG A 323 5.48 4.48 16.36
C ARG A 323 5.04 3.94 14.99
N ASN A 324 3.97 4.53 14.45
CA ASN A 324 3.50 4.30 13.08
C ASN A 324 3.22 2.82 12.74
N TYR A 325 2.71 2.06 13.72
CA TYR A 325 2.43 0.64 13.55
C TYR A 325 1.33 0.39 12.51
N GLY A 326 1.61 -0.50 11.55
CA GLY A 326 0.70 -0.90 10.49
C GLY A 326 0.72 0.02 9.26
N GLN A 327 1.85 0.65 8.95
CA GLN A 327 1.95 1.55 7.81
C GLN A 327 1.82 0.86 6.44
N GLY A 328 1.59 1.67 5.41
CA GLY A 328 1.59 1.21 4.01
C GLY A 328 0.22 0.72 3.51
N SER A 329 0.08 -0.57 3.26
CA SER A 329 -1.07 -1.12 2.53
C SER A 329 -2.35 -1.20 3.38
N SER A 330 -3.51 -0.94 2.79
CA SER A 330 -4.82 -0.96 3.46
C SER A 330 -5.35 -2.37 3.81
N ARG A 331 -4.56 -3.42 3.55
CA ARG A 331 -4.96 -4.82 3.66
C ARG A 331 -5.46 -5.14 5.07
N GLU A 332 -6.76 -5.40 5.18
CA GLU A 332 -7.39 -5.80 6.44
C GLU A 332 -6.90 -7.15 6.96
N HIS A 333 -6.28 -7.96 6.11
CA HIS A 333 -5.72 -9.23 6.53
C HIS A 333 -4.63 -9.09 7.59
N ALA A 334 -3.93 -7.95 7.60
CA ALA A 334 -2.98 -7.61 8.67
C ALA A 334 -3.66 -7.45 10.04
N ALA A 335 -5.00 -7.37 10.11
CA ALA A 335 -5.78 -7.38 11.35
C ALA A 335 -6.57 -8.70 11.53
N ILE A 336 -7.21 -9.21 10.48
CA ILE A 336 -8.01 -10.45 10.58
C ILE A 336 -7.16 -11.67 10.94
N ALA A 337 -5.91 -11.73 10.47
CA ALA A 337 -5.04 -12.86 10.69
C ALA A 337 -4.50 -12.88 12.14
N PRO A 338 -3.98 -11.77 12.70
CA PRO A 338 -3.74 -11.68 14.14
C PRO A 338 -4.97 -11.99 15.00
N MET A 339 -6.14 -11.48 14.60
CA MET A 339 -7.39 -11.76 15.32
C MET A 339 -7.69 -13.25 15.35
N PHE A 340 -7.62 -13.91 14.19
CA PHE A 340 -7.85 -15.35 14.06
C PHE A 340 -6.85 -16.17 14.88
N LEU A 341 -5.61 -15.69 15.00
CA LEU A 341 -4.58 -16.30 15.84
C LEU A 341 -4.75 -16.01 17.33
N GLY A 342 -5.72 -15.19 17.75
CA GLY A 342 -6.00 -14.94 19.17
C GLY A 342 -5.38 -13.67 19.75
N VAL A 343 -4.87 -12.75 18.91
CA VAL A 343 -4.46 -11.42 19.38
C VAL A 343 -5.69 -10.63 19.82
N ARG A 344 -5.68 -10.12 21.06
CA ARG A 344 -6.82 -9.41 21.68
C ARG A 344 -6.63 -7.89 21.71
N ALA A 345 -5.39 -7.43 21.88
CA ALA A 345 -5.06 -6.02 21.80
C ALA A 345 -3.68 -5.81 21.16
N VAL A 346 -3.51 -4.65 20.54
CA VAL A 346 -2.21 -4.15 20.12
C VAL A 346 -1.93 -2.88 20.90
N ILE A 347 -0.74 -2.78 21.49
CA ILE A 347 -0.31 -1.64 22.30
C ILE A 347 0.88 -0.99 21.59
N ALA A 348 0.71 0.20 21.05
CA ALA A 348 1.73 0.88 20.26
C ALA A 348 2.02 2.28 20.79
N LYS A 349 3.13 2.91 20.38
CA LYS A 349 3.31 4.36 20.60
C LYS A 349 2.34 5.16 19.72
N SER A 350 2.15 4.72 18.47
CA SER A 350 1.13 5.26 17.56
C SER A 350 0.80 4.27 16.43
N PHE A 351 -0.34 4.48 15.76
CA PHE A 351 -0.82 3.63 14.66
C PHE A 351 -0.95 4.39 13.35
N ALA A 352 -0.71 3.70 12.23
CA ALA A 352 -1.17 4.16 10.93
C ALA A 352 -2.72 4.09 10.86
N ARG A 353 -3.34 5.15 10.31
CA ARG A 353 -4.79 5.38 10.36
C ARG A 353 -5.64 4.18 9.89
N ILE A 354 -5.36 3.65 8.70
CA ILE A 354 -6.16 2.56 8.10
C ILE A 354 -6.03 1.29 8.94
N HIS A 355 -4.82 0.98 9.41
CA HIS A 355 -4.58 -0.23 10.18
C HIS A 355 -5.28 -0.18 11.55
N ARG A 356 -5.27 0.98 12.24
CA ARG A 356 -6.06 1.20 13.46
C ARG A 356 -7.54 0.85 13.24
N SER A 357 -8.14 1.33 12.15
CA SER A 357 -9.53 1.01 11.82
C SER A 357 -9.75 -0.47 11.51
N ASN A 358 -8.80 -1.12 10.83
CA ASN A 358 -8.87 -2.56 10.56
C ASN A 358 -8.81 -3.40 11.85
N LEU A 359 -7.97 -3.04 12.82
CA LEU A 359 -7.94 -3.69 14.14
C LEU A 359 -9.32 -3.66 14.81
N ILE A 360 -9.94 -2.48 14.85
CA ILE A 360 -11.29 -2.27 15.40
C ILE A 360 -12.35 -3.07 14.65
N ASN A 361 -12.29 -3.07 13.31
CA ASN A 361 -13.23 -3.81 12.47
C ASN A 361 -13.20 -5.32 12.74
N TRP A 362 -12.06 -5.85 13.21
CA TRP A 362 -11.89 -7.24 13.58
C TRP A 362 -11.95 -7.49 15.09
N GLY A 363 -12.29 -6.50 15.91
CA GLY A 363 -12.45 -6.69 17.35
C GLY A 363 -11.14 -6.73 18.14
N ILE A 364 -10.00 -6.39 17.52
CA ILE A 364 -8.74 -6.19 18.24
C ILE A 364 -8.75 -4.77 18.81
N LEU A 365 -8.41 -4.64 20.09
CA LEU A 365 -8.37 -3.36 20.78
C LEU A 365 -7.03 -2.62 20.49
N PRO A 366 -7.02 -1.50 19.75
CA PRO A 366 -5.82 -0.69 19.60
C PRO A 366 -5.66 0.24 20.83
N LEU A 367 -4.48 0.22 21.44
CA LEU A 367 -4.15 1.03 22.60
C LEU A 367 -2.84 1.76 22.36
N GLU A 368 -2.79 3.03 22.77
CA GLU A 368 -1.57 3.83 22.71
C GLU A 368 -0.95 3.94 24.09
N PHE A 369 0.38 3.90 24.20
CA PHE A 369 1.02 4.29 25.45
C PHE A 369 0.65 5.74 25.79
N GLU A 370 0.37 6.03 27.06
CA GLU A 370 0.20 7.43 27.51
C GLU A 370 1.53 8.17 27.48
N ARG A 371 2.61 7.46 27.86
CA ARG A 371 4.00 7.90 27.84
C ARG A 371 4.82 6.93 27.00
N ASP A 372 5.58 7.44 26.02
CA ASP A 372 6.31 6.58 25.09
C ASP A 372 7.43 5.78 25.77
N GLU A 373 7.89 6.20 26.94
CA GLU A 373 8.91 5.52 27.75
C GLU A 373 8.38 4.20 28.35
N ASP A 374 7.06 4.09 28.55
CA ASP A 374 6.42 2.88 29.09
C ASP A 374 6.56 1.68 28.12
N TYR A 375 6.82 1.94 26.83
CA TYR A 375 7.15 0.91 25.85
C TYR A 375 8.42 0.13 26.22
N GLU A 376 9.43 0.77 26.83
CA GLU A 376 10.66 0.08 27.25
C GLU A 376 10.41 -0.86 28.42
N ALA A 377 9.39 -0.57 29.22
CA ALA A 377 9.04 -1.32 30.41
C ALA A 377 8.41 -2.69 30.10
N VAL A 378 7.92 -2.90 28.88
CA VAL A 378 7.20 -4.11 28.46
C VAL A 378 8.09 -4.97 27.56
N GLY A 379 8.41 -6.18 27.99
CA GLY A 379 9.17 -7.18 27.23
C GLY A 379 8.27 -8.14 26.44
N GLN A 380 8.84 -8.78 25.41
CA GLN A 380 8.23 -9.97 24.82
C GLN A 380 8.30 -11.11 25.84
N GLY A 381 7.20 -11.84 26.02
CA GLY A 381 7.09 -12.86 27.07
C GLY A 381 6.44 -12.36 28.36
N ASP A 382 6.26 -11.06 28.53
CA ASP A 382 5.66 -10.51 29.74
C ASP A 382 4.18 -10.87 29.82
N ALA A 383 3.73 -11.33 30.98
CA ALA A 383 2.31 -11.45 31.27
C ALA A 383 1.73 -10.06 31.59
N LEU A 384 0.62 -9.75 30.93
CA LEU A 384 -0.05 -8.45 30.98
C LEU A 384 -1.55 -8.66 31.26
N GLU A 385 -2.11 -7.82 32.11
CA GLU A 385 -3.55 -7.78 32.40
C GLU A 385 -4.11 -6.38 32.10
N LEU A 386 -5.07 -6.29 31.18
CA LEU A 386 -5.87 -5.09 30.94
C LEU A 386 -7.11 -5.14 31.84
N ARG A 387 -7.25 -4.19 32.77
CA ARG A 387 -8.34 -4.15 33.76
C ARG A 387 -9.44 -3.18 33.35
N GLU A 388 -10.66 -3.51 33.76
CA GLU A 388 -11.86 -2.68 33.58
C GLU A 388 -12.04 -2.15 32.14
N VAL A 389 -11.69 -2.97 31.13
CA VAL A 389 -11.58 -2.58 29.72
C VAL A 389 -12.84 -1.87 29.24
N LEU A 390 -14.02 -2.40 29.57
CA LEU A 390 -15.30 -1.81 29.16
C LEU A 390 -15.57 -0.43 29.75
N LYS A 391 -15.10 -0.13 30.96
CA LYS A 391 -15.17 1.22 31.54
C LYS A 391 -14.07 2.10 30.98
N GLY A 392 -12.88 1.53 30.76
CA GLY A 392 -11.72 2.25 30.29
C GLY A 392 -11.89 2.77 28.86
N ILE A 393 -12.49 2.00 27.95
CA ILE A 393 -12.82 2.50 26.59
C ILE A 393 -13.84 3.65 26.61
N GLU A 394 -14.69 3.75 27.62
CA GLU A 394 -15.62 4.87 27.77
C GLU A 394 -14.91 6.14 28.25
N LYS A 395 -13.97 5.97 29.18
CA LYS A 395 -13.13 7.06 29.72
C LYS A 395 -11.97 7.45 28.81
N GLY A 396 -11.69 6.66 27.77
CA GLY A 396 -10.54 6.85 26.88
C GLY A 396 -9.19 6.42 27.46
N GLN A 397 -9.19 5.70 28.59
CA GLN A 397 -7.96 5.26 29.28
C GLN A 397 -8.16 3.87 29.91
N ILE A 398 -7.20 2.97 29.72
CA ILE A 398 -7.18 1.61 30.27
C ILE A 398 -5.93 1.43 31.12
N GLN A 399 -6.07 0.76 32.25
CA GLN A 399 -4.95 0.36 33.09
C GLN A 399 -4.44 -1.02 32.65
N ALA A 400 -3.15 -1.11 32.38
CA ALA A 400 -2.46 -2.38 32.20
C ALA A 400 -1.58 -2.69 33.41
N VAL A 401 -1.52 -3.95 33.81
CA VAL A 401 -0.73 -4.43 34.95
C VAL A 401 0.20 -5.53 34.47
N LEU A 402 1.50 -5.36 34.69
CA LEU A 402 2.52 -6.37 34.42
C LEU A 402 2.62 -7.36 35.58
N ALA A 403 3.17 -8.55 35.33
CA ALA A 403 3.32 -9.59 36.35
C ALA A 403 4.15 -9.18 37.57
N ASP A 404 5.09 -8.25 37.41
CA ASP A 404 5.90 -7.71 38.50
C ASP A 404 5.20 -6.59 39.29
N GLY A 405 3.93 -6.32 38.99
CA GLY A 405 3.10 -5.33 39.68
C GLY A 405 3.22 -3.91 39.13
N ARG A 406 4.03 -3.66 38.09
CA ARG A 406 4.07 -2.34 37.45
C ARG A 406 2.74 -2.03 36.76
N HIS A 407 2.30 -0.79 36.91
CA HIS A 407 1.07 -0.28 36.31
C HIS A 407 1.39 0.67 35.17
N LEU A 408 0.80 0.43 34.00
CA LEU A 408 0.89 1.29 32.84
C LEU A 408 -0.48 1.89 32.53
N ARG A 409 -0.47 3.12 32.01
CA ARG A 409 -1.69 3.77 31.52
C ARG A 409 -1.65 3.81 30.01
N LEU A 410 -2.74 3.33 29.41
CA LEU A 410 -2.91 3.23 27.97
C LEU A 410 -4.09 4.08 27.54
N ARG A 411 -3.92 4.84 26.45
CA ARG A 411 -4.97 5.64 25.84
C ARG A 411 -5.78 4.80 24.86
N ALA A 412 -7.09 4.86 25.01
CA ALA A 412 -8.07 4.25 24.10
C ALA A 412 -8.79 5.37 23.33
N ARG A 413 -8.14 5.92 22.31
CA ARG A 413 -8.73 6.96 21.45
C ARG A 413 -9.79 6.34 20.56
N LEU A 414 -11.04 6.26 21.01
CA LEU A 414 -12.13 5.60 20.31
C LEU A 414 -13.37 6.51 20.23
N THR A 415 -13.94 6.61 19.02
CA THR A 415 -15.26 7.21 18.81
C THR A 415 -16.37 6.33 19.40
N GLU A 416 -17.56 6.88 19.61
CA GLU A 416 -18.71 6.13 20.12
C GLU A 416 -19.05 4.91 19.23
N ARG A 417 -18.99 5.08 17.90
CA ARG A 417 -19.21 3.99 16.95
C ARG A 417 -18.17 2.89 17.12
N GLU A 418 -16.89 3.24 17.20
CA GLU A 418 -15.81 2.26 17.37
C GLU A 418 -15.93 1.46 18.67
N ARG A 419 -16.36 2.10 19.77
CA ARG A 419 -16.66 1.39 21.03
C ARG A 419 -17.77 0.36 20.85
N LYS A 420 -18.86 0.72 20.16
CA LYS A 420 -19.96 -0.20 19.83
C LYS A 420 -19.47 -1.39 19.02
N LEU A 421 -18.62 -1.16 18.01
CA LEU A 421 -18.05 -2.24 17.20
C LEU A 421 -17.20 -3.19 18.05
N LEU A 422 -16.29 -2.68 18.87
CA LEU A 422 -15.43 -3.50 19.73
C LEU A 422 -16.24 -4.32 20.75
N ARG A 423 -17.30 -3.74 21.33
CA ARG A 423 -18.21 -4.46 22.24
C ARG A 423 -18.91 -5.65 21.57
N ALA A 424 -19.20 -5.56 20.28
CA ALA A 424 -19.79 -6.67 19.50
C ALA A 424 -18.73 -7.67 18.98
N GLY A 425 -17.43 -7.39 19.14
CA GLY A 425 -16.35 -8.21 18.57
C GLY A 425 -15.96 -7.84 17.15
N GLY A 426 -16.27 -6.63 16.70
CA GLY A 426 -15.88 -6.07 15.42
C GLY A 426 -17.06 -5.71 14.53
N LEU A 427 -16.75 -5.14 13.37
CA LEU A 427 -17.74 -4.63 12.41
C LEU A 427 -18.64 -5.73 11.85
N LEU A 428 -18.07 -6.87 11.46
CA LEU A 428 -18.84 -7.97 10.88
C LEU A 428 -19.77 -8.62 11.91
N ALA A 429 -19.32 -8.75 13.16
CA ALA A 429 -20.13 -9.26 14.26
C ALA A 429 -21.28 -8.30 14.59
N TYR A 430 -20.98 -7.01 14.72
CA TYR A 430 -21.99 -5.96 14.91
C TYR A 430 -23.03 -5.93 13.79
N ALA A 431 -22.61 -6.01 12.53
CA ALA A 431 -23.52 -6.03 11.39
C ALA A 431 -24.45 -7.25 11.43
N LYS A 432 -23.92 -8.42 11.81
CA LYS A 432 -24.72 -9.63 11.97
C LYS A 432 -25.78 -9.47 13.06
N GLU A 433 -25.43 -8.93 14.23
CA GLU A 433 -26.38 -8.64 15.32
C GLU A 433 -27.47 -7.63 14.94
N LYS A 434 -27.25 -6.79 13.93
CA LYS A 434 -28.26 -5.82 13.44
C LYS A 434 -29.20 -6.38 12.38
N LEU A 435 -28.83 -7.49 11.76
CA LEU A 435 -29.62 -8.17 10.73
C LEU A 435 -30.44 -9.33 11.30
N THR A 436 -30.10 -9.79 12.51
CA THR A 436 -30.85 -10.78 13.30
C THR A 436 -31.67 -10.08 14.37
#